data_AF-X1KSS1-F1
#
_entry.id   AF-X1KSS1-F1
#
_cell.length_a   1.000
_cell.length_b   1.000
_cell.length_c   1.000
_cell.angle_alpha   90.00
_cell.angle_beta   90.00
_cell.angle_gamma   90.00
#
_symmetry.space_group_name_H-M   'P 1'
#
loop_
_entity.id
_entity.type
_entity.pdbx_description
1 polymer ?
#
loop_
_entity_poly.entity_id
_entity_poly.type
_entity_poly.pdbx_seq_one_letter_code
_entity_poly.pdbx_strand_id
1 'polypeptide(L)' 'MIVSEAPGFWEDQRGVPFVGAAGKNLNALLLEAGLRREEVYIANTLKCRPSGNRDPLP' A
#
# COMPACT_ATOMS: atom_id res chain seq x y z
N MET A 1 10.07 -5.47 5.71
CA MET A 1 9.66 -4.12 5.27
C MET A 1 9.20 -4.21 3.83
N ILE A 2 8.05 -3.63 3.50
CA ILE A 2 7.48 -3.60 2.14
C ILE A 2 7.31 -2.12 1.76
N VAL A 3 7.82 -1.75 0.59
CA VAL A 3 7.73 -0.38 0.08
C VAL A 3 7.06 -0.41 -1.28
N SER A 4 6.00 0.38 -1.46
CA SER A 4 5.36 0.58 -2.76
C SER A 4 5.62 1.98 -3.32
N GLU A 5 5.05 2.28 -4.47
CA GLU A 5 5.23 3.54 -5.17
C GLU A 5 4.54 4.71 -4.46
N ALA A 6 3.20 4.70 -4.38
CA ALA A 6 2.40 5.81 -3.89
C ALA A 6 1.05 5.35 -3.30
N PRO A 7 0.38 6.19 -2.48
CA PRO A 7 -0.96 5.92 -2.00
C PRO A 7 -1.99 5.92 -3.15
N GLY A 8 -2.93 4.98 -3.13
CA GLY A 8 -4.12 5.00 -3.97
C GLY A 8 -5.26 5.80 -3.35
N PHE A 9 -6.44 5.75 -3.96
CA PHE A 9 -7.64 6.48 -3.50
C PHE A 9 -7.99 6.17 -2.04
N TRP A 10 -8.04 4.89 -1.67
CA TRP A 10 -8.48 4.50 -0.32
C TRP A 10 -7.41 4.75 0.74
N GLU A 11 -6.13 4.64 0.36
CA GLU A 11 -5.01 4.96 1.22
C GLU A 11 -5.00 6.45 1.57
N ASP A 12 -5.23 7.31 0.58
CA ASP A 12 -5.35 8.77 0.73
C ASP A 12 -6.51 9.16 1.64
N GLN A 13 -7.68 8.52 1.48
CA GLN A 13 -8.86 8.79 2.29
C GLN A 13 -8.75 8.31 3.74
N ARG A 14 -8.02 7.22 4.00
CA ARG A 14 -7.96 6.57 5.33
C ARG A 14 -6.66 6.81 6.09
N GLY A 15 -5.62 7.29 5.42
CA GLY A 15 -4.29 7.45 6.01
C GLY A 15 -3.60 6.11 6.34
N VAL A 16 -4.04 5.00 5.75
CA VAL A 16 -3.47 3.66 5.99
C VAL A 16 -3.01 3.08 4.65
N PRO A 17 -1.75 2.61 4.52
CA PRO A 17 -1.23 2.08 3.26
C PRO A 17 -1.90 0.74 2.90
N PHE A 18 -2.02 0.42 1.61
CA PHE A 18 -2.56 -0.86 1.14
C PHE A 18 -3.90 -1.25 1.80
N VAL A 19 -4.92 -0.40 1.69
CA VAL A 19 -6.29 -0.65 2.17
C VAL A 19 -7.32 -0.73 1.03
N GLY A 20 -6.91 -0.43 -0.20
CA GLY A 20 -7.70 -0.67 -1.41
C GLY A 20 -7.70 -2.13 -1.88
N ALA A 21 -8.06 -2.35 -3.15
CA ALA A 21 -8.11 -3.68 -3.76
C ALA A 21 -6.74 -4.38 -3.75
N ALA A 22 -5.67 -3.65 -4.08
CA ALA A 22 -4.30 -4.19 -4.02
C ALA A 22 -3.90 -4.60 -2.58
N GLY A 23 -4.41 -3.90 -1.57
CA GLY A 23 -4.20 -4.24 -0.16
C GLY A 23 -4.82 -5.57 0.25
N LYS A 24 -5.99 -5.91 -0.31
CA LYS A 24 -6.62 -7.23 -0.08
C LYS A 24 -5.74 -8.35 -0.62
N ASN A 25 -5.20 -8.17 -1.81
CA ASN A 25 -4.29 -9.15 -2.43
C ASN A 25 -2.99 -9.27 -1.62
N LEU A 26 -2.41 -8.15 -1.19
CA LEU A 26 -1.23 -8.17 -0.34
C LEU A 26 -1.48 -8.93 0.97
N ASN A 27 -2.62 -8.71 1.63
CA ASN A 27 -2.95 -9.43 2.85
C ASN A 27 -3.10 -10.94 2.62
N ALA A 28 -3.67 -11.36 1.49
CA ALA A 28 -3.77 -12.77 1.12
C ALA A 28 -2.38 -13.40 0.89
N LEU A 29 -1.50 -12.70 0.18
CA LEU A 29 -0.12 -13.15 -0.07
C LEU A 29 0.71 -13.22 1.22
N LEU A 30 0.54 -12.25 2.13
CA LEU A 30 1.19 -12.29 3.45
C LEU A 30 0.74 -13.53 4.24
N LEU A 31 -0.57 -13.80 4.26
CA LEU A 31 -1.12 -14.97 4.95
C LEU A 31 -0.60 -16.28 4.35
N GLU A 32 -0.54 -16.39 3.02
CA GLU A 32 0.03 -17.55 2.32
C GLU A 32 1.52 -17.74 2.66
N ALA A 33 2.26 -16.65 2.83
CA ALA A 33 3.65 -16.66 3.29
C ALA A 33 3.80 -16.90 4.81
N GLY A 34 2.70 -17.12 5.55
CA GLY A 34 2.72 -17.35 6.99
C GLY A 34 3.01 -16.08 7.82
N LEU A 35 2.81 -14.89 7.26
CA LEU A 35 3.03 -13.60 7.90
C LEU A 35 1.71 -12.89 8.18
N ARG A 36 1.61 -12.29 9.37
CA ARG A 36 0.53 -11.35 9.69
C ARG A 36 0.94 -9.94 9.30
N ARG A 37 -0.05 -9.11 8.97
CA ARG A 37 0.20 -7.74 8.52
C ARG A 37 0.92 -6.91 9.58
N GLU A 38 0.57 -7.10 10.85
CA GLU A 38 1.18 -6.46 12.00
C GLU A 38 2.65 -6.86 12.25
N GLU A 39 3.13 -7.94 11.63
CA GLU A 39 4.52 -8.42 11.75
C GLU A 39 5.43 -7.78 10.70
N VAL A 40 4.86 -7.04 9.74
CA VAL A 40 5.60 -6.37 8.67
C VAL A 40 5.35 -4.87 8.65
N TYR A 41 6.40 -4.10 8.42
CA TYR A 41 6.25 -2.67 8.16
C TYR A 41 5.94 -2.43 6.68
N ILE A 42 4.87 -1.67 6.41
CA ILE A 42 4.40 -1.33 5.05
C ILE A 42 4.43 0.19 4.87
N ALA A 43 5.08 0.65 3.81
CA ALA A 43 5.16 2.06 3.46
C ALA A 43 5.09 2.28 1.94
N ASN A 44 4.97 3.54 1.54
CA ASN A 44 5.06 3.99 0.15
C ASN A 44 6.26 4.95 -0.01
N THR A 45 6.87 4.99 -1.18
CA THR A 45 7.95 5.91 -1.54
C THR A 45 7.43 7.34 -1.51
N LEU A 46 6.32 7.62 -2.22
CA LEU A 46 5.56 8.85 -2.05
C LEU A 46 4.59 8.73 -0.87
N LYS A 47 4.39 9.84 -0.14
CA LYS A 47 3.44 9.89 0.99
C LYS A 47 2.06 10.46 0.62
N CYS A 48 1.92 10.99 -0.58
CA CYS A 48 0.68 11.59 -1.07
C CYS A 48 0.27 10.94 -2.39
N ARG A 49 -1.04 10.81 -2.59
CA ARG A 49 -1.61 10.25 -3.82
C ARG A 49 -1.39 11.20 -5.02
N PRO A 50 -0.81 10.71 -6.13
CA PRO A 50 -0.73 11.49 -7.37
C PRO A 50 -2.12 11.77 -7.97
N SER A 51 -2.27 12.93 -8.61
CA SER A 51 -3.50 13.31 -9.31
C SER A 51 -3.92 12.23 -10.32
N GLY A 52 -5.14 11.71 -10.18
CA GLY A 52 -5.65 10.66 -11.09
C GLY A 52 -4.95 9.30 -10.97
N ASN A 53 -4.24 9.02 -9.88
CA ASN A 53 -3.41 7.81 -9.70
C ASN A 53 -2.35 7.62 -10.80
N ARG A 54 -1.86 8.71 -11.38
CA ARG A 54 -0.73 8.65 -12.31
C ARG A 54 0.55 8.21 -11.59
N ASP A 55 1.50 7.68 -12.35
CA ASP A 55 2.81 7.36 -11.82
C ASP A 55 3.57 8.64 -11.35
N PRO A 56 4.44 8.53 -10.34
CA PRO A 56 5.37 9.57 -9.91
C PRO A 56 6.22 10.09 -11.06
N LEU A 57 6.54 11.37 -11.01
CA LEU A 57 7.62 11.92 -11.83
C LEU A 57 8.96 11.73 -11.09
N PRO A 58 10.09 11.67 -11.83
CA PRO A 58 11.43 11.60 -11.24
C PRO A 58 11.74 12.76 -10.30
#